data_AF-A0A919Q2G7-F1
#
_entry.id   AF-A0A919Q2G7-F1
#
_cell.length_a   1.000
_cell.length_b   1.000
_cell.length_c   1.000
_cell.angle_alpha   90.00
_cell.angle_beta   90.00
_cell.angle_gamma   90.00
#
_symmetry.space_group_name_H-M   'P 1'
#
loop_
_entity.id
_entity.type
_entity.pdbx_description
1 polymer ?
#
loop_
_entity_poly.entity_id
_entity_poly.type
_entity_poly.pdbx_seq_one_letter_code
_entity_poly.pdbx_strand_id
1 'polypeptide(L)'
;MSTTTQLEAWVEALAGELGIDTATVDVEALLDVARDAAHAVARPAAPLTTFLIGYAVAVGDVSAEEASATASELARTWVEEMPG
;
A
#
# COMPACT_ATOMS: atom_id res chain seq x y z
N MET A 1 -23.33 -9.09 -3.12
CA MET A 1 -21.92 -8.94 -2.75
C MET A 1 -21.60 -7.47 -2.71
N SER A 2 -20.97 -7.00 -1.63
CA SER A 2 -20.44 -5.63 -1.58
C SER A 2 -19.06 -5.61 -2.23
N THR A 3 -18.61 -4.47 -2.74
CA THR A 3 -17.27 -4.32 -3.37
C THR A 3 -16.15 -4.78 -2.44
N THR A 4 -16.27 -4.51 -1.14
CA THR A 4 -15.35 -4.97 -0.08
C THR A 4 -15.18 -6.49 -0.08
N THR A 5 -16.27 -7.24 -0.17
CA THR A 5 -16.24 -8.72 -0.14
C THR A 5 -15.65 -9.33 -1.41
N GLN A 6 -15.75 -8.62 -2.55
CA GLN A 6 -15.10 -9.06 -3.78
C GLN A 6 -13.59 -8.82 -3.74
N LEU A 7 -13.16 -7.71 -3.13
CA LEU A 7 -11.75 -7.37 -2.97
C LEU A 7 -11.04 -8.33 -2.00
N GLU A 8 -11.66 -8.65 -0.86
CA GLU A 8 -11.15 -9.65 0.09
C GLU A 8 -10.93 -11.01 -0.59
N ALA A 9 -11.94 -11.50 -1.33
CA ALA A 9 -11.83 -12.75 -2.07
C ALA A 9 -10.74 -12.73 -3.14
N TRP A 10 -10.54 -11.59 -3.81
CA TRP A 10 -9.45 -11.43 -4.76
C TRP A 10 -8.08 -11.47 -4.10
N VAL A 11 -7.91 -10.78 -2.96
CA VAL A 11 -6.65 -10.77 -2.20
C VAL A 11 -6.31 -12.19 -1.73
N GLU A 12 -7.27 -12.91 -1.17
CA GLU A 12 -7.08 -14.30 -0.72
C GLU A 12 -6.69 -15.23 -1.88
N ALA A 13 -7.39 -15.13 -3.03
CA ALA A 13 -7.08 -15.94 -4.20
C ALA A 13 -5.67 -15.65 -4.75
N LEU A 14 -5.30 -14.37 -4.88
CA LEU A 14 -3.99 -13.98 -5.38
C LEU A 14 -2.87 -14.40 -4.42
N ALA A 15 -3.08 -14.25 -3.11
CA ALA A 15 -2.13 -14.70 -2.10
C ALA A 15 -1.90 -16.21 -2.16
N GLY A 16 -2.95 -16.99 -2.37
CA GLY A 16 -2.87 -18.44 -2.58
C GLY A 16 -2.01 -18.82 -3.79
N GLU A 17 -2.19 -18.15 -4.93
CA GLU A 17 -1.38 -18.37 -6.14
C GLU A 17 0.09 -17.97 -5.97
N LEU A 18 0.36 -16.94 -5.15
CA LEU A 18 1.71 -16.46 -4.88
C LEU A 18 2.40 -17.17 -3.70
N GLY A 19 1.69 -18.02 -2.96
CA GLY A 19 2.20 -18.69 -1.76
C GLY A 19 2.50 -17.73 -0.60
N ILE A 20 1.73 -16.65 -0.48
CA ILE A 20 1.90 -15.60 0.53
C ILE A 20 0.89 -15.82 1.66
N ASP A 21 1.34 -15.71 2.91
CA ASP A 21 0.45 -15.61 4.07
C ASP A 21 0.01 -14.15 4.26
N THR A 22 -1.27 -13.87 4.06
CA THR A 22 -1.86 -12.53 4.22
C THR A 22 -2.33 -12.25 5.65
N ALA A 23 -2.17 -13.18 6.60
CA ALA A 23 -2.62 -12.98 7.98
C ALA A 23 -2.00 -11.75 8.67
N THR A 24 -0.87 -11.26 8.15
CA THR A 24 -0.14 -10.10 8.67
C THR A 24 -0.35 -8.82 7.86
N VAL A 25 -1.21 -8.85 6.84
CA VAL A 25 -1.42 -7.73 5.92
C VAL A 25 -2.73 -7.02 6.24
N ASP A 26 -2.65 -5.81 6.77
CA ASP A 26 -3.80 -4.93 6.89
C ASP A 26 -4.13 -4.31 5.52
N VAL A 27 -5.10 -4.92 4.84
CA VAL A 27 -5.55 -4.52 3.50
C VAL A 27 -6.16 -3.12 3.52
N GLU A 28 -6.89 -2.74 4.58
CA GLU A 28 -7.54 -1.44 4.66
C GLU A 28 -6.49 -0.32 4.80
N ALA A 29 -5.51 -0.52 5.68
CA ALA A 29 -4.39 0.42 5.84
C ALA A 29 -3.58 0.59 4.55
N LEU A 30 -3.33 -0.49 3.80
CA LEU A 30 -2.63 -0.45 2.51
C LEU A 30 -3.42 0.33 1.44
N LEU A 31 -4.74 0.20 1.42
CA LEU A 31 -5.59 0.94 0.48
C LEU A 31 -5.70 2.42 0.86
N ASP A 32 -5.70 2.73 2.16
CA ASP A 32 -5.72 4.10 2.64
C ASP A 32 -4.39 4.83 2.33
N VAL A 33 -3.23 4.21 2.55
CA VAL A 33 -1.94 4.83 2.16
C VAL A 33 -1.81 4.98 0.64
N ALA A 34 -2.33 4.03 -0.14
CA ALA A 34 -2.39 4.17 -1.60
C ALA A 34 -3.26 5.36 -2.02
N ARG A 35 -4.41 5.56 -1.36
CA ARG A 35 -5.31 6.69 -1.57
C ARG A 35 -4.61 8.01 -1.22
N ASP A 36 -3.96 8.08 -0.07
CA ASP A 36 -3.21 9.26 0.37
C ASP A 36 -2.13 9.65 -0.64
N ALA A 37 -1.33 8.68 -1.09
CA ALA A 37 -0.29 8.91 -2.10
C ALA A 37 -0.87 9.37 -3.45
N ALA A 38 -1.98 8.77 -3.90
CA ALA A 38 -2.64 9.17 -5.14
C ALA A 38 -3.18 10.60 -5.10
N HIS A 39 -3.66 11.05 -3.93
CA HIS A 39 -4.17 12.40 -3.73
C HIS A 39 -3.05 13.43 -3.56
N ALA A 40 -1.99 13.10 -2.83
CA ALA A 40 -0.91 14.03 -2.52
C ALA A 40 0.12 14.19 -3.65
N VAL A 41 0.38 13.13 -4.42
CA VAL A 41 1.44 13.11 -5.45
C VAL A 41 0.83 13.12 -6.85
N ALA A 42 0.26 12.01 -7.28
CA ALA A 42 -0.43 11.84 -8.56
C ALA A 42 -1.08 10.45 -8.60
N ARG A 43 -2.05 10.23 -9.49
CA ARG A 43 -2.74 8.92 -9.63
C ARG A 43 -1.80 7.70 -9.72
N PRO A 44 -0.65 7.74 -10.45
CA PRO A 44 0.28 6.61 -10.50
C PRO A 44 0.99 6.29 -9.17
N ALA A 45 0.96 7.18 -8.18
CA ALA A 45 1.64 6.98 -6.90
C ALA A 45 1.00 5.86 -6.06
N ALA A 46 -0.30 5.59 -6.21
CA ALA A 46 -0.98 4.49 -5.51
C ALA A 46 -0.28 3.12 -5.71
N PRO A 47 -0.17 2.58 -6.96
CA PRO A 47 0.46 1.28 -7.17
C PRO A 47 1.96 1.27 -6.87
N LEU A 48 2.66 2.40 -7.05
CA LEU A 48 4.09 2.49 -6.73
C LEU A 48 4.34 2.45 -5.22
N THR A 49 3.49 3.12 -4.45
CA THR A 49 3.58 3.15 -2.99
C THR A 49 3.36 1.77 -2.40
N THR A 50 2.30 1.07 -2.81
CA THR A 50 2.02 -0.29 -2.28
C THR A 50 3.08 -1.30 -2.70
N PHE A 51 3.63 -1.20 -3.91
CA PHE A 51 4.76 -2.02 -4.33
C PHE A 51 6.00 -1.77 -3.45
N LEU A 52 6.35 -0.51 -3.18
CA LEU A 52 7.51 -0.17 -2.37
C LEU A 52 7.35 -0.57 -0.90
N ILE A 53 6.14 -0.45 -0.34
CA ILE A 53 5.83 -0.97 1.01
C ILE A 53 6.08 -2.47 1.05
N GLY A 54 5.48 -3.23 0.12
CA GLY A 54 5.67 -4.68 0.05
C GLY A 54 7.13 -5.08 -0.18
N TYR A 55 7.85 -4.33 -1.02
CA TYR A 55 9.27 -4.56 -1.27
C TYR A 55 10.11 -4.29 -0.02
N ALA A 56 9.86 -3.19 0.70
CA ALA A 56 10.57 -2.85 1.94
C ALA A 56 10.38 -3.92 3.02
N VAL A 57 9.15 -4.41 3.19
CA VAL A 57 8.83 -5.52 4.10
C VAL A 57 9.57 -6.80 3.69
N ALA A 58 9.69 -7.07 2.38
CA ALA A 58 10.35 -8.28 1.90
C ALA A 58 11.88 -8.25 2.04
N VAL A 59 12.52 -7.07 1.93
CA VAL A 59 13.99 -6.94 1.96
C VAL A 59 14.56 -6.46 3.30
N GLY A 60 13.71 -5.96 4.21
CA GLY A 60 14.11 -5.36 5.47
C GLY A 60 13.39 -5.95 6.67
N ASP A 61 13.82 -5.54 7.87
CA ASP A 61 13.19 -5.88 9.15
C ASP A 61 12.20 -4.76 9.56
N VAL A 62 11.35 -4.36 8.61
CA VAL A 62 10.30 -3.33 8.81
C VAL A 62 8.93 -3.98 8.63
N SER A 63 8.03 -3.70 9.55
CA SER A 63 6.66 -4.18 9.45
C SER A 63 5.88 -3.44 8.35
N ALA A 64 4.83 -4.07 7.82
CA ALA A 64 3.92 -3.41 6.89
C ALA A 64 3.27 -2.16 7.50
N GLU A 65 3.02 -2.16 8.81
CA GLU A 65 2.50 -1.03 9.56
C GLU A 65 3.49 0.15 9.57
N GLU A 66 4.74 -0.08 9.94
CA GLU A 66 5.79 0.95 9.97
C GLU A 66 6.07 1.52 8.56
N ALA A 67 6.13 0.66 7.55
CA ALA A 67 6.34 1.08 6.17
C ALA A 67 5.15 1.91 5.65
N SER A 68 3.92 1.51 5.98
CA SER A 68 2.70 2.27 5.63
C SER A 68 2.65 3.61 6.36
N ALA A 69 2.99 3.65 7.65
CA ALA A 69 3.04 4.88 8.43
C ALA A 69 4.06 5.88 7.84
N THR A 70 5.24 5.40 7.47
CA THR A 70 6.27 6.20 6.80
C THR A 70 5.76 6.77 5.48
N ALA A 71 5.12 5.95 4.64
CA ALA A 71 4.56 6.39 3.37
C ALA A 71 3.41 7.39 3.53
N SER A 72 2.52 7.19 4.51
CA SER A 72 1.45 8.14 4.84
C SER A 72 1.98 9.48 5.34
N GLU A 73 3.01 9.48 6.18
CA GLU A 73 3.65 10.73 6.65
C GLU A 73 4.32 11.48 5.50
N LEU A 74 5.03 10.76 4.63
CA LEU A 74 5.63 11.33 3.43
C LEU A 74 4.55 11.94 2.51
N ALA A 75 3.45 11.23 2.25
CA ALA A 75 2.35 11.74 1.45
C ALA A 75 1.72 13.02 2.06
N ARG A 76 1.53 13.09 3.38
CA ARG A 76 0.96 14.27 4.06
C ARG A 76 1.86 15.51 3.98
N THR A 77 3.17 15.30 3.98
CA THR A 77 4.16 16.37 3.96
C THR A 77 4.67 16.68 2.56
N TRP A 78 4.16 15.98 1.54
CA TRP A 78 4.53 16.17 0.15
C TRP A 78 4.08 17.55 -0.33
N VAL A 79 4.98 18.52 -0.24
CA VAL A 79 4.91 19.78 -0.98
C VAL A 79 5.49 19.49 -2.35
N GLU A 80 4.76 19.79 -3.43
CA GLU A 80 5.30 19.81 -4.79
C GLU A 80 6.48 20.81 -4.84
N GLU A 81 7.68 20.40 -4.43
CA GLU A 81 8.89 20.99 -4.99
C GLU A 81 9.03 20.42 -6.39
N MET A 82 8.28 20.98 -7.33
CA MET A 82 8.55 20.74 -8.75
C MET A 82 9.78 21.55 -9.14
N PRO A 83 10.92 20.93 -9.54
CA PRO A 83 11.70 21.53 -10.60
C PRO A 83 10.82 21.44 -11.87
N GLY A 84 10.61 22.60 -12.50
CA GLY A 84 9.91 22.69 -13.79
C GLY A 84 10.58 21.88 -14.90
#